data_AF-A0AA35TJX4-F1
#
_entry.id   AF-A0AA35TJX4-F1
#
_cell.length_a   1.000
_cell.length_b   1.000
_cell.length_c   1.000
_cell.angle_alpha   90.00
_cell.angle_beta   90.00
_cell.angle_gamma   90.00
#
_symmetry.space_group_name_H-M   'P 1'
#
loop_
_entity.id
_entity.type
_entity.pdbx_description
1 polymer ?
#
loop_
_entity_poly.entity_id
_entity_poly.type
_entity_poly.pdbx_seq_one_letter_code
_entity_poly.pdbx_strand_id
1 'polypeptide(L)'
;MRRLWLLRIIYLETVAGVPGMIGAMVRHLKSLRRMTRDHGWIHTLLEEAENERMHLLTALELRRPGPLFKISVIGTQGEPLKESAYEIP
;
A
#
# COMPACT_ATOMS: atom_id res chain seq x y z
N MET A 1 24.26 5.82 9.32
CA MET A 1 24.09 4.53 8.60
C MET A 1 22.81 3.78 9.02
N ARG A 2 22.59 3.48 10.31
CA ARG A 2 21.42 2.71 10.83
C ARG A 2 20.01 3.36 10.74
N ARG A 3 19.78 4.43 9.99
CA ARG A 3 18.43 5.05 9.87
C ARG A 3 17.90 5.14 8.45
N LEU A 4 18.77 4.98 7.44
CA LEU A 4 18.38 5.06 6.03
C LEU A 4 17.65 3.80 5.55
N TRP A 5 18.02 2.63 6.08
CA TRP A 5 17.33 1.37 5.78
C TRP A 5 15.84 1.39 6.18
N LEU A 6 15.48 1.98 7.32
CA LEU A 6 14.08 2.15 7.73
C LEU A 6 13.28 2.99 6.74
N LEU A 7 13.85 4.09 6.22
CA LEU A 7 13.18 4.90 5.19
C LEU A 7 13.01 4.13 3.88
N ARG A 8 13.95 3.25 3.54
CA ARG A 8 13.85 2.37 2.37
C ARG A 8 12.76 1.33 2.55
N ILE A 9 12.69 0.69 3.72
CA ILE A 9 11.63 -0.26 4.06
C ILE A 9 10.28 0.44 3.98
N ILE A 10 10.10 1.55 4.70
CA ILE A 10 8.85 2.34 4.65
C ILE A 10 8.45 2.65 3.21
N TYR A 11 9.39 3.06 2.35
CA TYR A 11 9.09 3.36 0.96
C TYR A 11 8.66 2.11 0.18
N LEU A 12 9.38 1.00 0.34
CA LEU A 12 9.07 -0.25 -0.35
C LEU A 12 7.72 -0.81 0.10
N GLU A 13 7.42 -0.81 1.40
CA GLU A 13 6.13 -1.32 1.92
C GLU A 13 4.93 -0.51 1.39
N THR A 14 5.09 0.80 1.17
CA THR A 14 4.02 1.62 0.56
C THR A 14 3.70 1.23 -0.88
N VAL A 15 4.65 0.60 -1.58
CA VAL A 15 4.48 0.12 -2.96
C VAL A 15 4.09 -1.37 -2.96
N ALA A 16 4.62 -2.16 -2.03
CA ALA A 16 4.39 -3.61 -1.96
C ALA A 16 2.92 -3.98 -1.71
N GLY A 17 2.18 -3.18 -0.93
CA GLY A 17 0.75 -3.43 -0.69
C GLY A 17 -0.18 -3.15 -1.89
N VAL A 18 0.29 -2.43 -2.92
CA VAL A 18 -0.55 -2.00 -4.05
C VAL A 18 -0.87 -3.15 -5.02
N PRO A 19 0.09 -3.99 -5.46
CA PRO A 19 -0.20 -5.13 -6.33
C PRO A 19 -1.24 -6.11 -5.78
N GLY A 20 -1.18 -6.45 -4.49
CA GLY A 20 -2.15 -7.35 -3.85
C GLY A 20 -3.58 -6.79 -3.91
N MET A 21 -3.75 -5.51 -3.60
CA MET A 21 -5.04 -4.82 -3.66
C MET A 21 -5.60 -4.75 -5.10
N ILE A 22 -4.78 -4.35 -6.08
CA ILE A 22 -5.19 -4.28 -7.49
C ILE A 22 -5.52 -5.69 -8.01
N GLY A 23 -4.70 -6.68 -7.68
CA GLY A 23 -4.92 -8.08 -8.05
C GLY A 23 -6.23 -8.61 -7.51
N ALA A 24 -6.49 -8.40 -6.22
CA ALA A 24 -7.74 -8.76 -5.58
C ALA A 24 -8.94 -8.07 -6.24
N MET A 25 -8.84 -6.76 -6.51
CA MET A 25 -9.91 -5.98 -7.16
C MET A 25 -10.22 -6.49 -8.57
N VAL A 26 -9.20 -6.70 -9.41
CA VAL A 26 -9.37 -7.20 -10.78
C VAL A 26 -10.02 -8.58 -10.77
N ARG A 27 -9.57 -9.47 -9.87
CA ARG A 27 -10.16 -10.81 -9.73
C ARG A 27 -11.58 -10.77 -9.19
N HIS A 28 -11.85 -9.89 -8.23
CA HIS A 28 -13.18 -9.67 -7.67
C HIS A 28 -14.15 -9.23 -8.77
N LEU A 29 -13.82 -8.21 -9.55
CA LEU A 29 -14.65 -7.75 -10.66
C LEU A 29 -14.81 -8.81 -11.76
N LYS A 30 -13.75 -9.58 -12.05
CA LYS A 30 -13.81 -10.68 -13.02
C LYS A 30 -14.75 -11.81 -12.55
N SER A 31 -14.68 -12.17 -11.28
CA SER A 31 -15.54 -13.16 -10.62
C SER A 31 -17.01 -12.73 -10.71
N LEU A 32 -17.31 -11.47 -10.36
CA LEU A 32 -18.65 -10.89 -10.47
C LEU A 32 -19.16 -10.88 -11.91
N ARG A 33 -18.36 -10.40 -12.87
CA ARG A 33 -18.76 -10.31 -14.28
C ARG A 33 -19.02 -11.68 -14.92
N ARG A 34 -18.30 -12.72 -14.49
CA ARG A 34 -18.43 -14.08 -15.02
C ARG A 34 -19.34 -14.97 -14.19
N MET A 35 -19.80 -14.52 -13.02
CA MET A 35 -20.57 -15.31 -12.06
C MET A 35 -19.86 -16.64 -11.69
N THR A 36 -18.54 -16.60 -11.57
CA THR A 36 -17.69 -17.78 -11.31
C THR A 36 -17.06 -17.71 -9.93
N ARG A 37 -16.81 -18.85 -9.29
CA ARG A 37 -16.05 -18.88 -8.03
C ARG A 37 -14.58 -18.49 -8.25
N ASP A 38 -14.05 -17.71 -7.31
CA ASP A 38 -12.65 -17.27 -7.32
C ASP A 38 -11.69 -18.24 -6.60
N HIS A 39 -12.23 -19.16 -5.78
CA HIS A 39 -11.47 -20.20 -5.06
C HIS A 39 -10.44 -19.67 -4.05
N GLY A 40 -10.77 -18.55 -3.38
CA GLY A 40 -10.00 -18.04 -2.24
C GLY A 40 -8.88 -17.05 -2.58
N TRP A 41 -8.55 -16.87 -3.86
CA TRP A 41 -7.45 -16.01 -4.29
C TRP A 41 -7.64 -14.52 -3.95
N ILE A 42 -8.87 -14.00 -4.03
CA ILE A 42 -9.20 -12.63 -3.62
C ILE A 42 -8.83 -12.45 -2.15
N HIS A 43 -9.18 -13.40 -1.29
CA HIS A 43 -8.90 -13.30 0.14
C HIS A 43 -7.39 -13.32 0.40
N THR A 44 -6.66 -14.25 -0.20
CA THR A 44 -5.20 -14.33 -0.05
C THR A 44 -4.50 -13.06 -0.53
N LEU A 45 -4.93 -12.47 -1.65
CA LEU A 45 -4.34 -11.23 -2.17
C LEU A 45 -4.66 -10.01 -1.30
N LEU A 46 -5.86 -9.98 -0.68
CA LEU A 46 -6.20 -8.95 0.30
C LEU A 46 -5.39 -9.13 1.58
N GLU A 47 -5.22 -10.35 2.08
CA GLU A 47 -4.37 -10.65 3.24
C GLU A 47 -2.91 -10.27 2.99
N GLU A 48 -2.37 -10.52 1.79
CA GLU A 48 -1.03 -10.08 1.40
C GLU A 48 -0.91 -8.55 1.42
N ALA A 49 -1.88 -7.83 0.84
CA ALA A 49 -1.90 -6.36 0.89
C ALA A 49 -2.02 -5.82 2.33
N GLU A 50 -2.82 -6.48 3.18
CA GLU A 50 -2.93 -6.14 4.60
C GLU A 50 -1.63 -6.43 5.36
N ASN A 51 -0.93 -7.51 5.01
CA ASN A 51 0.36 -7.87 5.60
C ASN A 51 1.41 -6.78 5.33
N GLU A 52 1.54 -6.30 4.09
CA GLU A 52 2.49 -5.22 3.77
C GLU A 52 2.09 -3.88 4.43
N ARG A 53 0.79 -3.62 4.57
CA ARG A 53 0.30 -2.47 5.35
C ARG A 53 0.72 -2.58 6.83
N MET A 54 0.67 -3.77 7.41
CA MET A 54 1.13 -3.99 8.78
C MET A 54 2.65 -3.81 8.91
N HIS A 55 3.45 -4.32 7.97
CA HIS A 55 4.89 -4.06 7.89
C HIS A 55 5.20 -2.56 7.86
N LEU A 56 4.48 -1.80 7.03
CA LEU A 56 4.60 -0.34 6.96
C LEU A 56 4.31 0.32 8.31
N LEU A 57 3.20 -0.02 8.95
CA LEU A 57 2.79 0.59 10.22
C LEU A 57 3.81 0.32 11.33
N THR A 58 4.34 -0.90 11.42
CA THR A 58 5.42 -1.25 12.35
C THR A 58 6.70 -0.45 12.06
N ALA A 59 7.07 -0.26 10.78
CA ALA A 59 8.24 0.54 10.43
C ALA A 59 8.07 2.04 10.77
N LEU A 60 6.84 2.56 10.69
CA LEU A 60 6.51 3.95 11.03
C LEU A 60 6.59 4.24 12.53
N GLU A 61 6.33 3.26 13.40
CA GLU A 61 6.56 3.37 14.84
C GLU A 61 8.04 3.59 15.16
N LEU A 62 8.93 2.98 14.38
CA LEU A 62 10.39 3.12 14.54
C LEU A 62 10.92 4.43 13.94
N ARG A 63 10.30 4.93 12.86
CA ARG A 63 10.73 6.17 12.19
C ARG A 63 9.57 6.89 11.51
N ARG A 64 9.33 8.13 11.92
CA ARG A 64 8.44 9.05 11.19
C ARG A 64 9.15 9.71 10.00
N PRO A 65 8.68 9.52 8.75
CA PRO A 65 9.23 10.20 7.57
C PRO A 65 8.80 11.67 7.52
N GLY A 66 9.62 12.52 6.88
CA GLY A 66 9.33 13.94 6.69
C GLY A 66 8.39 14.24 5.51
N PRO A 67 7.94 15.50 5.35
CA PRO A 67 6.97 15.89 4.31
C PRO A 67 7.39 15.55 2.87
N LEU A 68 8.66 15.78 2.51
CA LEU A 68 9.17 15.46 1.17
C LEU A 68 9.07 13.97 0.83
N PHE A 69 9.29 13.11 1.82
CA PHE A 69 9.15 11.67 1.63
C PHE A 69 7.68 11.26 1.44
N LYS A 70 6.75 11.86 2.20
CA LYS A 70 5.32 11.63 2.02
C LYS A 70 4.86 12.03 0.61
N ILE A 71 5.31 13.18 0.12
CA ILE A 71 5.06 13.64 -1.26
C ILE A 71 5.59 12.62 -2.28
N SER A 72 6.79 12.05 -2.06
CA SER A 72 7.31 11.02 -2.96
C SER A 72 6.48 9.74 -2.96
N VAL A 73 5.92 9.33 -1.81
CA VAL A 73 5.03 8.16 -1.72
C VAL A 73 3.74 8.43 -2.50
N ILE A 74 3.10 9.57 -2.27
CA ILE A 74 1.88 10.00 -2.98
C ILE A 74 2.11 10.02 -4.49
N GLY A 75 3.21 10.64 -4.93
CA GLY A 75 3.58 10.68 -6.35
C GLY A 75 3.84 9.29 -6.94
N THR A 76 4.35 8.34 -6.14
CA THR A 76 4.59 6.95 -6.59
C THR A 76 3.30 6.15 -6.71
N GLN A 77 2.36 6.36 -5.79
CA GLN A 77 1.04 5.71 -5.81
C GLN A 77 0.08 6.34 -6.84
N GLY A 78 0.42 7.54 -7.35
CA GLY A 78 -0.40 8.26 -8.33
C GLY A 78 -1.59 8.98 -7.70
N GLU A 79 -1.58 9.19 -6.39
CA GLU A 79 -2.65 9.88 -5.68
C GLU A 79 -2.52 11.41 -5.86
N PRO A 80 -3.62 12.15 -6.10
CA PRO A 80 -3.57 13.60 -6.27
C PRO A 80 -3.10 14.33 -5.01
N LEU A 81 -2.03 15.13 -5.13
CA LEU A 81 -1.48 15.95 -4.03
C LEU A 81 -2.50 16.93 -3.43
N LYS A 82 -3.54 17.31 -4.17
CA LYS A 82 -4.59 18.22 -3.70
C LYS A 82 -5.49 17.60 -2.63
N GLU A 83 -5.67 16.28 -2.63
CA GLU A 83 -6.52 15.58 -1.66
C GLU A 83 -5.79 15.46 -0.31
N SER A 84 -4.50 15.12 -0.34
CA SER A 84 -3.70 14.88 0.87
C SER A 84 -3.39 16.15 1.68
N ALA A 85 -3.39 17.33 1.06
CA ALA A 85 -3.14 18.60 1.75
C ALA A 85 -4.21 18.97 2.80
N TYR A 86 -5.40 18.35 2.76
CA TYR A 86 -6.46 18.54 3.75
C TYR A 86 -6.31 17.67 5.01
N GLU A 87 -5.42 16.68 4.99
CA GLU A 87 -5.23 15.71 6.08
C GLU A 87 -3.86 15.80 6.77
N ILE A 88 -3.03 16.80 6.44
CA ILE A 88 -1.75 17.04 7.12
C ILE A 88 -1.98 18.08 8.24
N PRO A 89 -2.20 17.68 9.51
CA PRO A 89 -2.05 18.58 10.65
C PRO A 89 -0.58 18.96 10.91
#